data_AF-A0A8S3TPV4-F1
#
_entry.id   AF-A0A8S3TPV4-F1
#
_cell.length_a   1.000
_cell.length_b   1.000
_cell.length_c   1.000
_cell.angle_alpha   90.00
_cell.angle_beta   90.00
_cell.angle_gamma   90.00
#
_symmetry.space_group_name_H-M   'P 1'
#
loop_
_entity.id
_entity.type
_entity.pdbx_description
1 polymer ?
#
loop_
_entity_poly.entity_id
_entity_poly.type
_entity_poly.pdbx_seq_one_letter_code
_entity_poly.pdbx_strand_id
1 'polypeptide(L)'
;MSLSLRKSTVRLLALSGFYLLYIVIGASVFSAIEGPRERDLTVHVRDVRKKFLKDHSKCLTDGDLEKFLIEINNAAHKGVSSTKNVTMAEPNWSFGQSIFFSVTVLTTIGYGRVTPLSDEGKGFIIVYTVIGIPLTLILFSAIVETYDTN
;
A
#
# COMPACT_ATOMS: atom_id res chain seq x y z
N MET A 1 3.97 -32.21 -32.16
CA MET A 1 4.42 -31.29 -31.11
C MET A 1 4.07 -29.81 -31.40
N SER A 2 4.25 -29.29 -32.63
CA SER A 2 3.96 -27.88 -32.99
C SER A 2 2.48 -27.45 -32.90
N LEU A 3 1.53 -28.36 -33.13
CA LEU A 3 0.09 -28.05 -33.08
C LEU A 3 -0.44 -27.82 -31.65
N SER A 4 0.17 -28.46 -30.64
CA SER A 4 -0.16 -28.29 -29.22
C SER A 4 0.30 -26.91 -28.71
N LEU A 5 1.52 -26.49 -29.10
CA LEU A 5 2.06 -25.17 -28.81
C LEU A 5 1.16 -24.06 -29.38
N ARG A 6 0.68 -24.17 -30.63
CA ARG A 6 -0.21 -23.17 -31.25
C ARG A 6 -1.56 -23.04 -30.53
N LYS A 7 -2.16 -24.15 -30.08
CA LYS A 7 -3.40 -24.12 -29.28
C LYS A 7 -3.20 -23.48 -27.91
N SER A 8 -2.08 -23.79 -27.25
CA SER A 8 -1.69 -23.18 -25.97
C SER A 8 -1.49 -21.67 -26.10
N THR A 9 -0.79 -21.22 -27.15
CA THR A 9 -0.60 -19.79 -27.43
C THR A 9 -1.91 -19.06 -27.69
N VAL A 10 -2.83 -19.65 -28.47
CA VAL A 10 -4.15 -19.04 -28.73
C VAL A 10 -4.97 -18.94 -27.44
N ARG A 11 -4.95 -19.97 -26.59
CA ARG A 11 -5.62 -19.94 -25.27
C ARG A 11 -5.03 -18.86 -24.37
N LEU A 12 -3.70 -18.74 -24.31
CA LEU A 12 -3.03 -17.73 -23.51
C LEU A 12 -3.38 -16.31 -24.00
N LEU A 13 -3.34 -16.06 -25.30
CA LEU A 13 -3.72 -14.75 -25.87
C LEU A 13 -5.19 -14.41 -25.59
N ALA A 14 -6.09 -15.39 -25.68
CA ALA A 14 -7.50 -15.19 -25.36
C ALA A 14 -7.70 -14.85 -23.87
N LEU A 15 -7.03 -15.57 -22.97
CA LEU A 15 -7.10 -15.31 -21.52
C LEU A 15 -6.49 -13.95 -21.17
N SER A 16 -5.34 -13.59 -21.75
CA SER A 16 -4.73 -12.28 -21.56
C SER A 16 -5.64 -11.16 -22.08
N GLY A 17 -6.26 -11.34 -23.25
CA GLY A 17 -7.21 -10.37 -23.79
C GLY A 17 -8.43 -10.15 -22.89
N PHE A 18 -9.02 -11.24 -22.38
CA PHE A 18 -10.13 -11.16 -21.42
C PHE A 18 -9.72 -10.47 -20.12
N TYR A 19 -8.54 -10.81 -19.58
CA TYR A 19 -8.03 -10.18 -18.36
C TYR A 19 -7.76 -8.68 -18.53
N LEU A 20 -7.20 -8.27 -19.68
CA LEU A 20 -7.02 -6.86 -19.99
C LEU A 20 -8.35 -6.11 -20.06
N LEU A 21 -9.37 -6.70 -20.69
CA LEU A 21 -10.73 -6.13 -20.70
C LEU A 21 -11.28 -5.99 -19.28
N TYR A 22 -11.11 -7.01 -18.44
CA TYR A 22 -11.54 -6.99 -17.05
C TYR A 22 -10.87 -5.84 -16.25
N ILE A 23 -9.56 -5.63 -16.43
CA ILE A 23 -8.83 -4.50 -15.82
C ILE A 23 -9.40 -3.16 -16.29
N VAL A 24 -9.66 -3.00 -17.59
CA VAL A 24 -10.18 -1.74 -18.15
C VAL A 24 -11.57 -1.42 -17.58
N ILE A 25 -12.43 -2.43 -17.43
CA ILE A 25 -13.74 -2.28 -16.77
C ILE A 25 -13.53 -1.82 -15.33
N GLY A 26 -12.68 -2.51 -14.56
CA GLY A 26 -12.38 -2.14 -13.18
C GLY A 26 -11.86 -0.71 -13.05
N ALA A 27 -10.89 -0.32 -13.88
CA ALA A 27 -10.34 1.03 -13.91
C ALA A 27 -11.39 2.10 -14.21
N SER A 28 -12.30 1.82 -15.16
CA SER A 28 -13.39 2.74 -15.52
C SER A 28 -14.37 2.91 -14.36
N VAL A 29 -14.74 1.81 -13.70
CA VAL A 29 -15.64 1.83 -12.53
C VAL A 29 -15.00 2.59 -11.36
N PHE A 30 -13.76 2.29 -11.00
CA PHE A 30 -13.06 3.00 -9.92
C PHE A 30 -12.91 4.50 -10.24
N SER A 31 -12.53 4.86 -11.47
CA SER A 31 -12.41 6.27 -11.86
C SER A 31 -13.74 7.01 -11.77
N ALA A 32 -14.85 6.37 -12.16
CA ALA A 32 -16.18 6.98 -12.11
C ALA A 32 -16.70 7.14 -10.67
N ILE A 33 -16.42 6.18 -9.78
CA ILE A 33 -16.91 6.18 -8.40
C ILE A 33 -16.01 7.04 -7.49
N GLU A 34 -14.70 6.79 -7.52
CA GLU A 34 -13.76 7.42 -6.59
C GLU A 34 -13.29 8.81 -7.07
N GLY A 35 -13.24 9.05 -8.38
CA GLY A 35 -12.76 10.30 -8.95
C GLY A 35 -13.53 11.54 -8.47
N PRO A 36 -14.88 11.55 -8.45
CA PRO A 36 -15.65 12.65 -7.87
C PRO A 36 -15.37 12.82 -6.37
N ARG A 37 -15.28 11.71 -5.62
CA ARG A 37 -15.09 11.74 -4.17
C ARG A 37 -13.73 12.32 -3.77
N GLU A 38 -12.67 11.96 -4.50
CA GLU A 38 -11.33 12.52 -4.35
C GLU A 38 -11.32 14.03 -4.60
N ARG A 39 -12.01 14.49 -5.65
CA ARG A 39 -12.12 15.93 -5.96
C ARG A 39 -12.81 16.71 -4.85
N ASP A 40 -13.93 16.20 -4.33
CA ASP A 40 -14.65 16.85 -3.23
C ASP A 40 -13.79 16.95 -1.97
N LEU A 41 -13.07 15.88 -1.63
CA LEU A 41 -12.15 15.87 -0.49
C LEU A 41 -11.00 16.87 -0.70
N THR A 42 -10.44 16.94 -1.91
CA THR A 42 -9.37 17.88 -2.27
C THR A 42 -9.82 19.34 -2.14
N VAL A 43 -11.05 19.64 -2.57
CA VAL A 43 -11.66 20.96 -2.40
C VAL A 43 -11.86 21.27 -0.92
N HIS A 44 -12.40 20.32 -0.16
CA HIS A 44 -12.62 20.50 1.28
C HIS A 44 -11.31 20.79 2.05
N VAL A 45 -10.26 20.00 1.80
CA VAL A 45 -8.94 20.21 2.43
C VAL A 45 -8.36 21.58 2.05
N ARG A 46 -8.51 21.98 0.78
CA ARG A 46 -8.07 23.31 0.31
C ARG A 46 -8.83 24.44 1.03
N ASP A 47 -10.13 24.28 1.24
CA ASP A 47 -10.95 25.29 1.91
C ASP A 47 -10.60 25.40 3.40
N VAL A 48 -10.34 24.28 4.07
CA VAL A 48 -9.83 24.26 5.45
C VAL A 48 -8.48 24.99 5.53
N ARG A 49 -7.53 24.70 4.62
CA ARG A 49 -6.24 25.39 4.56
C ARG A 49 -6.41 26.90 4.38
N LYS A 50 -7.22 27.33 3.41
CA LYS A 50 -7.48 28.76 3.14
C LYS A 50 -8.12 29.46 4.33
N LYS A 51 -9.09 28.82 4.98
CA LYS A 51 -9.74 29.36 6.17
C LYS A 51 -8.73 29.54 7.31
N PHE A 52 -7.90 28.53 7.57
CA PHE A 52 -6.88 28.60 8.61
C PHE A 52 -5.86 29.74 8.38
N LEU A 53 -5.40 29.91 7.14
CA LEU A 53 -4.51 31.01 6.75
C LEU A 53 -5.18 32.38 6.88
N LYS A 54 -6.47 32.48 6.53
CA LYS A 54 -7.23 33.72 6.70
C LYS A 54 -7.35 34.11 8.17
N ASP A 55 -7.63 33.13 9.04
CA ASP A 55 -7.79 33.34 10.47
C ASP A 55 -6.46 33.74 11.16
N HIS A 56 -5.31 33.34 10.58
CA HIS A 56 -3.97 33.58 11.16
C HIS A 56 -3.04 34.40 10.25
N SER A 57 -3.60 35.19 9.33
CA SER A 57 -2.84 35.86 8.25
C SER A 57 -1.77 36.84 8.72
N LYS A 58 -1.80 37.27 9.99
CA LYS A 58 -0.83 38.19 10.59
C LYS A 58 0.47 37.52 11.02
N CYS A 59 0.45 36.22 11.33
CA CYS A 59 1.56 35.50 11.95
C CYS A 59 1.99 34.25 11.18
N LEU A 60 1.28 33.87 10.11
CA LEU A 60 1.53 32.65 9.38
C LEU A 60 1.41 32.88 7.87
N THR A 61 2.47 32.53 7.14
CA THR A 61 2.51 32.58 5.68
C THR A 61 2.07 31.25 5.08
N ASP A 62 1.49 31.27 3.87
CA ASP A 62 1.14 30.06 3.13
C ASP A 62 2.35 29.11 2.95
N GLY A 63 3.53 29.66 2.66
CA GLY A 63 4.77 28.86 2.52
C GLY A 63 5.26 28.23 3.83
N ASP A 64 5.06 28.88 4.98
CA ASP A 64 5.46 28.32 6.28
C ASP A 64 4.51 27.19 6.70
N LEU A 65 3.21 27.37 6.47
CA LEU A 65 2.21 26.33 6.64
C LEU A 65 2.49 25.14 5.72
N GLU A 66 2.86 25.38 4.46
CA GLU A 66 3.18 24.31 3.52
C GLU A 66 4.38 23.49 3.96
N LYS A 67 5.48 24.14 4.38
CA LYS A 67 6.66 23.44 4.91
C LYS A 67 6.30 22.56 6.10
N PHE A 68 5.49 23.09 7.02
CA PHE A 68 5.03 22.34 8.18
C PHE A 68 4.17 21.13 7.79
N LEU A 69 3.22 21.31 6.86
CA LEU A 69 2.38 20.22 6.36
C LEU A 69 3.19 19.14 5.63
N ILE A 70 4.20 19.53 4.85
CA ILE A 70 5.11 18.58 4.18
C ILE A 70 5.87 17.76 5.22
N GLU A 71 6.39 18.40 6.28
CA GLU A 71 7.12 17.69 7.34
C GLU A 71 6.23 16.68 8.06
N ILE A 72 5.01 17.08 8.44
CA ILE A 72 4.03 16.17 9.05
C ILE A 72 3.65 15.04 8.09
N ASN A 73 3.40 15.34 6.83
CA ASN A 73 3.02 14.33 5.84
C ASN A 73 4.16 13.33 5.60
N ASN A 74 5.41 13.80 5.53
CA ASN A 74 6.59 12.95 5.41
C ASN A 74 6.77 12.05 6.64
N ALA A 75 6.50 12.56 7.84
CA ALA A 75 6.49 11.75 9.05
C ALA A 75 5.36 10.71 9.02
N ALA A 76 4.16 11.10 8.58
CA ALA A 76 3.00 10.22 8.48
C ALA A 76 3.19 9.10 7.44
N HIS A 77 3.79 9.38 6.28
CA HIS A 77 4.15 8.35 5.28
C HIS A 77 5.18 7.34 5.82
N LYS A 78 6.00 7.75 6.79
CA LYS A 78 6.90 6.87 7.54
C LYS A 78 6.19 6.12 8.69
N GLY A 79 4.86 6.22 8.77
CA GLY A 79 4.03 5.64 9.80
C GLY A 79 4.03 6.43 11.12
N VAL A 80 4.75 7.54 11.23
CA VAL A 80 4.87 8.31 12.49
C VAL A 80 3.68 9.25 12.63
N SER A 81 2.86 9.05 13.67
CA SER A 81 1.74 9.95 13.97
C SER A 81 2.17 11.05 14.94
N SER A 82 2.06 12.31 14.52
CA SER A 82 2.39 13.50 15.33
C SER A 82 1.21 14.05 16.14
N THR A 83 0.02 13.44 16.04
CA THR A 83 -1.20 13.95 16.69
C THR A 83 -1.29 13.46 18.13
N LYS A 84 -1.34 14.34 19.14
CA LYS A 84 -1.28 14.03 20.59
C LYS A 84 -2.32 13.02 21.16
N ASN A 85 -3.23 12.46 20.37
CA ASN A 85 -4.15 11.42 20.84
C ASN A 85 -3.48 10.02 21.00
N VAL A 86 -2.14 9.95 20.93
CA VAL A 86 -1.33 8.71 20.94
C VAL A 86 -0.94 8.22 22.33
N THR A 87 -1.50 8.74 23.43
CA THR A 87 -1.12 8.22 24.75
C THR A 87 -1.43 6.73 24.94
N MET A 88 -2.25 6.13 24.06
CA MET A 88 -2.65 4.71 24.09
C MET A 88 -2.41 3.94 22.77
N ALA A 89 -1.72 4.49 21.76
CA ALA A 89 -1.49 3.73 20.53
C ALA A 89 -0.23 2.88 20.66
N GLU A 90 -0.34 1.58 20.37
CA GLU A 90 0.82 0.70 20.32
C GLU A 90 1.87 1.24 19.33
N PRO A 91 3.17 1.16 19.66
CA PRO A 91 4.23 1.50 18.71
C PRO A 91 4.10 0.65 17.44
N ASN A 92 4.28 1.26 16.27
CA ASN A 92 4.27 0.54 14.98
C ASN A 92 5.27 -0.62 14.92
N TRP A 93 6.33 -0.56 15.73
CA TRP A 93 7.37 -1.57 15.83
C TRP A 93 7.34 -2.31 17.17
N SER A 94 6.14 -2.48 17.77
CA SER A 94 5.97 -3.47 18.84
C SER A 94 6.23 -4.87 18.28
N PHE A 95 6.54 -5.85 19.14
CA PHE A 95 6.83 -7.21 18.70
C PHE A 95 5.66 -7.83 17.90
N GLY A 96 4.42 -7.63 18.35
CA GLY A 96 3.22 -8.10 17.64
C GLY A 96 3.05 -7.43 16.28
N GLN A 97 3.20 -6.10 16.20
CA GLN A 97 3.15 -5.38 14.92
C GLN A 97 4.29 -5.79 13.97
N SER A 98 5.47 -6.13 14.53
CA SER A 98 6.61 -6.62 13.75
C SER A 98 6.39 -8.02 13.19
N ILE A 99 5.73 -8.92 13.93
CA ILE A 99 5.29 -10.23 13.40
C ILE A 99 4.31 -10.01 12.25
N PHE A 100 3.29 -9.18 12.46
CA PHE A 100 2.30 -8.87 11.42
C PHE A 100 2.97 -8.31 10.15
N PHE A 101 3.89 -7.36 10.33
CA PHE A 101 4.71 -6.83 9.24
C PHE A 101 5.44 -7.95 8.49
N SER A 102 6.19 -8.80 9.21
CA SER A 102 6.91 -9.94 8.61
C SER A 102 5.99 -10.86 7.82
N VAL A 103 4.82 -11.24 8.36
CA VAL A 103 3.85 -12.08 7.64
C VAL A 103 3.38 -11.40 6.36
N THR A 104 2.97 -10.12 6.41
CA THR A 104 2.46 -9.40 5.23
C THR A 104 3.52 -9.20 4.15
N VAL A 105 4.79 -9.07 4.55
CA VAL A 105 5.93 -8.97 3.65
C VAL A 105 6.21 -10.32 2.97
N LEU A 106 6.26 -11.41 3.74
CA LEU A 106 6.56 -12.74 3.20
C LEU A 106 5.43 -13.31 2.33
N THR A 107 4.17 -12.98 2.65
CA THR A 107 2.99 -13.34 1.86
C THR A 107 2.73 -12.42 0.67
N THR A 108 3.59 -11.43 0.45
CA THR A 108 3.49 -10.40 -0.60
C THR A 108 2.19 -9.58 -0.58
N ILE A 109 1.43 -9.60 0.52
CA ILE A 109 0.24 -8.76 0.74
C ILE A 109 0.64 -7.29 0.84
N GLY A 110 1.65 -6.99 1.67
CA GLY A 110 2.30 -5.68 1.74
C GLY A 110 1.36 -4.46 1.87
N TYR A 111 0.60 -4.35 2.96
CA TYR A 111 -0.37 -3.24 3.18
C TYR A 111 0.21 -1.81 3.09
N GLY A 112 1.54 -1.63 3.14
CA GLY A 112 2.18 -0.33 2.96
C GLY A 112 1.99 0.67 4.12
N ARG A 113 1.40 0.25 5.24
CA ARG A 113 1.14 1.12 6.42
C ARG A 113 2.42 1.46 7.21
N VAL A 114 3.40 0.57 7.22
CA VAL A 114 4.66 0.72 7.97
C VAL A 114 5.81 0.21 7.10
N THR A 115 6.93 0.91 7.08
CA THR A 115 8.13 0.53 6.32
C THR A 115 9.40 0.74 7.17
N PRO A 116 10.45 -0.10 7.04
CA PRO A 116 11.69 0.06 7.79
C PRO A 116 12.29 1.45 7.55
N LEU A 117 12.54 2.18 8.65
CA LEU A 117 13.04 3.55 8.59
C LEU A 117 14.55 3.62 8.46
N SER A 118 15.27 2.66 9.05
CA SER A 118 16.73 2.55 9.01
C SER A 118 17.21 1.86 7.73
N ASP A 119 18.40 2.23 7.26
CA ASP A 119 19.01 1.58 6.10
C ASP A 119 19.39 0.13 6.38
N GLU A 120 19.76 -0.18 7.64
CA GLU A 120 19.96 -1.55 8.10
C GLU A 120 18.68 -2.38 8.03
N GLY A 121 17.54 -1.81 8.44
CA GLY A 121 16.24 -2.48 8.36
C GLY A 121 15.81 -2.73 6.91
N LYS A 122 16.11 -1.78 6.00
CA LYS A 122 15.90 -1.96 4.55
C LYS A 122 16.83 -3.02 3.97
N GLY A 123 18.08 -3.10 4.39
CA GLY A 123 19.00 -4.16 3.99
C GLY A 123 18.52 -5.53 4.48
N PHE A 124 18.12 -5.62 5.74
CA PHE A 124 17.61 -6.84 6.35
C PHE A 124 16.37 -7.37 5.62
N ILE A 125 15.36 -6.52 5.35
CA ILE A 125 14.13 -6.97 4.67
C ILE A 125 14.40 -7.52 3.27
N ILE A 126 15.38 -6.96 2.53
CA ILE A 126 15.77 -7.48 1.21
C ILE A 126 16.27 -8.93 1.36
N VAL A 127 17.21 -9.17 2.27
CA VAL A 127 17.75 -10.54 2.48
C VAL A 127 16.68 -11.48 3.04
N TYR A 128 15.88 -11.00 3.98
CA TYR A 128 14.80 -11.76 4.63
C TYR A 128 13.73 -12.22 3.62
N THR A 129 13.34 -11.35 2.69
CA THR A 129 12.32 -11.66 1.68
C THR A 129 12.80 -12.64 0.61
N VAL A 130 14.08 -12.57 0.20
CA VAL A 130 14.66 -13.50 -0.79
C VAL A 130 14.51 -14.96 -0.34
N ILE A 131 14.67 -15.22 0.96
CA ILE A 131 14.53 -16.57 1.53
C ILE A 131 13.08 -16.85 1.94
N GLY A 132 12.41 -15.89 2.58
CA GLY A 132 11.11 -16.12 3.18
C GLY A 132 9.95 -16.24 2.18
N ILE A 133 10.00 -15.57 1.02
CA ILE A 133 8.94 -15.68 0.00
C ILE A 133 8.90 -17.11 -0.58
N PRO A 134 10.01 -17.72 -1.05
CA PRO A 134 10.01 -19.12 -1.48
C PRO A 134 9.51 -20.09 -0.41
N LEU A 135 9.93 -19.92 0.84
CA LEU A 135 9.46 -20.75 1.95
C LEU A 135 7.94 -20.63 2.16
N THR A 136 7.40 -19.42 2.05
CA THR A 136 5.96 -19.15 2.17
C THR A 136 5.17 -19.81 1.03
N LEU A 137 5.69 -19.79 -0.20
CA LEU A 137 5.07 -20.46 -1.34
C LEU A 137 5.06 -21.99 -1.20
N ILE A 138 6.15 -22.57 -0.67
CA ILE A 138 6.22 -24.01 -0.37
C ILE A 138 5.18 -24.38 0.71
N LEU A 139 5.10 -23.57 1.78
CA LEU A 139 4.11 -23.75 2.83
C LEU A 139 2.68 -23.70 2.28
N PHE A 140 2.34 -22.70 1.45
CA PHE A 140 1.02 -22.60 0.83
C PHE A 140 0.71 -23.77 -0.10
N SER A 141 1.68 -24.23 -0.88
CA SER A 141 1.52 -25.41 -1.73
C SER A 141 1.19 -26.67 -0.90
N ALA A 142 1.93 -26.91 0.18
CA ALA A 142 1.70 -28.05 1.07
C ALA A 142 0.34 -27.99 1.78
N ILE A 143 -0.09 -26.79 2.18
CA ILE A 143 -1.41 -26.58 2.77
C ILE A 143 -2.51 -26.95 1.77
N VAL A 144 -2.42 -26.48 0.53
CA VAL A 144 -3.39 -26.79 -0.54
C VAL A 144 -3.47 -28.30 -0.79
N GLU A 145 -2.33 -28.99 -0.90
CA GLU A 145 -2.28 -30.44 -1.11
C GLU A 145 -2.94 -31.23 0.04
N THR A 146 -2.79 -30.76 1.28
CA THR A 146 -3.44 -31.39 2.45
C THR A 146 -4.97 -31.20 2.44
N TYR A 147 -5.46 -30.10 1.87
CA TYR A 147 -6.90 -29.89 1.69
C TYR A 147 -7.48 -30.75 0.56
N ASP A 148 -6.76 -30.92 -0.55
CA ASP A 148 -7.22 -31.74 -1.68
C ASP A 148 -7.26 -33.25 -1.38
N THR A 149 -6.55 -33.69 -0.34
CA THR A 149 -6.46 -35.10 0.09
C THR A 149 -7.48 -35.52 1.15
N ASN A 150 -8.33 -34.60 1.64
CA ASN A 150 -9.45 -34.88 2.54
C ASN A 150 -10.80 -34.72 1.83
#